data_AF-A0A084DJR6-F1
#
_entry.id   AF-A0A084DJR6-F1
#
_cell.length_a   1.000
_cell.length_b   1.000
_cell.length_c   1.000
_cell.angle_alpha   90.00
_cell.angle_beta   90.00
_cell.angle_gamma   90.00
#
_symmetry.space_group_name_H-M   'P 1'
#
loop_
_entity.id
_entity.type
_entity.pdbx_description
1 polymer ?
#
loop_
_entity_poly.entity_id
_entity_poly.type
_entity_poly.pdbx_seq_one_letter_code
_entity_poly.pdbx_strand_id
1 'polypeptide(L)'
;MGQYADEDWYEQGVADYTAQYGTVPPPWVIAPDSHPYSMGWRMGGGETFMMVFQEWWEQRAWQASERVTYFLKWPPPPRWIPWMADAIWNLEPWEADGEFDYTRYYARLEQLGFGGTADVEADMDDSRWE
;
A
#
# COMPACT_ATOMS: atom_id res chain seq x y z
N MET A 1 -18.18 -7.60 9.74
CA MET A 1 -17.67 -8.13 8.46
C MET A 1 -17.46 -6.95 7.54
N GLY A 2 -16.39 -6.94 6.74
CA GLY A 2 -16.20 -5.85 5.79
C GLY A 2 -17.21 -5.95 4.63
N GLN A 3 -17.20 -4.96 3.75
CA GLN A 3 -18.27 -4.72 2.79
C GLN A 3 -18.46 -5.88 1.80
N TYR A 4 -17.36 -6.50 1.38
CA TYR A 4 -17.34 -7.54 0.34
C TYR A 4 -17.02 -8.93 0.88
N ALA A 5 -17.04 -9.11 2.21
CA ALA A 5 -16.55 -10.31 2.86
C ALA A 5 -17.26 -11.62 2.43
N ASP A 6 -18.51 -11.53 1.98
CA ASP A 6 -19.34 -12.67 1.56
C ASP A 6 -19.44 -12.78 0.01
N GLU A 7 -18.67 -11.98 -0.73
CA GLU A 7 -18.70 -11.99 -2.20
C GLU A 7 -17.72 -13.04 -2.75
N ASP A 8 -18.20 -13.93 -3.64
CA ASP A 8 -17.40 -15.01 -4.23
C ASP A 8 -16.09 -14.51 -4.88
N TRP A 9 -16.13 -13.36 -5.56
CA TRP A 9 -14.96 -12.80 -6.23
C TRP A 9 -13.90 -12.31 -5.24
N TYR A 10 -14.31 -11.82 -4.06
CA TYR A 10 -13.41 -11.40 -3.00
C TYR A 10 -12.76 -12.61 -2.34
N GLU A 11 -13.56 -13.62 -1.96
CA GLU A 11 -13.06 -14.85 -1.37
C GLU A 11 -12.04 -15.55 -2.28
N GLN A 12 -12.37 -15.67 -3.57
CA GLN A 12 -11.49 -16.23 -4.57
C GLN A 12 -10.21 -15.40 -4.71
N GLY A 13 -10.31 -14.06 -4.76
CA GLY A 13 -9.16 -13.17 -4.83
C GLY A 13 -8.21 -13.34 -3.65
N VAL A 14 -8.74 -13.36 -2.42
CA VAL A 14 -7.93 -13.62 -1.21
C VAL A 14 -7.28 -14.99 -1.28
N ALA A 15 -8.01 -16.03 -1.69
CA ALA A 15 -7.48 -17.38 -1.82
C ALA A 15 -6.34 -17.46 -2.85
N ASP A 16 -6.51 -16.85 -4.02
CA ASP A 16 -5.52 -16.85 -5.10
C ASP A 16 -4.22 -16.15 -4.66
N TYR A 17 -4.33 -14.95 -4.09
CA TYR A 17 -3.15 -14.24 -3.59
C TYR A 17 -2.48 -14.96 -2.43
N THR A 18 -3.27 -15.55 -1.52
CA THR A 18 -2.72 -16.31 -0.40
C THR A 18 -2.01 -17.57 -0.87
N ALA A 19 -2.55 -18.27 -1.86
CA ALA A 19 -1.93 -19.46 -2.45
C ALA A 19 -0.59 -19.12 -3.14
N GLN A 20 -0.52 -17.96 -3.80
CA GLN A 20 0.67 -17.55 -4.55
C GLN A 20 1.75 -16.90 -3.67
N TYR A 21 1.37 -16.05 -2.72
CA TYR A 21 2.29 -15.19 -1.96
C TYR A 21 2.33 -15.51 -0.45
N GLY A 22 1.54 -16.49 -0.01
CA GLY A 22 1.36 -16.85 1.41
C GLY A 22 0.40 -15.94 2.18
N THR A 23 -0.02 -14.83 1.58
CA THR A 23 -0.98 -13.84 2.09
C THR A 23 -1.33 -12.88 0.94
N VAL A 24 -2.31 -11.96 1.09
CA VAL A 24 -2.48 -10.90 0.07
C VAL A 24 -1.29 -9.94 0.13
N PRO A 25 -0.51 -9.78 -0.95
CA PRO A 25 0.72 -8.98 -0.93
C PRO A 25 0.42 -7.49 -1.14
N PRO A 26 1.39 -6.58 -0.91
CA PRO A 26 1.22 -5.16 -1.21
C PRO A 26 1.30 -4.87 -2.72
N PRO A 27 0.85 -3.70 -3.18
CA PRO A 27 0.72 -3.38 -4.61
C PRO A 27 2.00 -3.56 -5.44
N TRP A 28 3.15 -3.19 -4.89
CA TRP A 28 4.45 -3.30 -5.59
C TRP A 28 4.93 -4.73 -5.79
N VAL A 29 4.30 -5.74 -5.17
CA VAL A 29 4.56 -7.15 -5.51
C VAL A 29 3.78 -7.57 -6.76
N ILE A 30 2.59 -7.01 -6.97
CA ILE A 30 1.74 -7.32 -8.12
C ILE A 30 2.22 -6.62 -9.38
N ALA A 31 2.60 -5.35 -9.28
CA ALA A 31 3.12 -4.57 -10.39
C ALA A 31 4.33 -3.74 -9.93
N PRO A 32 5.54 -4.35 -9.87
CA PRO A 32 6.72 -3.71 -9.30
C PRO A 32 7.11 -2.43 -10.02
N ASP A 33 6.92 -2.36 -11.33
CA ASP A 33 7.29 -1.20 -12.16
C ASP A 33 6.15 -0.18 -12.30
N SER A 34 5.04 -0.36 -11.60
CA SER A 34 3.92 0.59 -11.66
C SER A 34 4.06 1.71 -10.63
N HIS A 35 3.78 2.93 -11.07
CA HIS A 35 3.66 4.09 -10.20
C HIS A 35 2.36 4.01 -9.37
N PRO A 36 2.34 4.39 -8.08
CA PRO A 36 1.12 4.38 -7.26
C PRO A 36 -0.03 5.20 -7.85
N TYR A 37 0.28 6.25 -8.62
CA TYR A 37 -0.70 7.11 -9.28
C TYR A 37 -1.07 6.69 -10.71
N SER A 38 -0.55 5.54 -11.18
CA SER A 38 -0.90 5.00 -12.49
C SER A 38 -2.41 4.71 -12.59
N MET A 39 -3.00 4.99 -13.76
CA MET A 39 -4.39 4.62 -14.06
C MET A 39 -4.66 3.12 -13.95
N GLY A 40 -3.63 2.27 -14.05
CA GLY A 40 -3.76 0.82 -13.89
C GLY A 40 -4.31 0.39 -12.52
N TRP A 41 -4.18 1.22 -11.49
CA TRP A 41 -4.76 0.96 -10.16
C TRP A 41 -6.20 1.42 -10.00
N ARG A 42 -6.69 2.24 -10.94
CA ARG A 42 -8.03 2.85 -10.90
C ARG A 42 -9.00 2.24 -11.90
N MET A 43 -8.52 1.32 -12.73
CA MET A 43 -9.35 0.58 -13.68
C MET A 43 -8.83 -0.85 -13.86
N GLY A 44 -9.74 -1.79 -14.09
CA GLY A 44 -9.42 -3.16 -14.48
C GLY A 44 -8.75 -3.95 -13.35
N GLY A 45 -7.75 -4.78 -13.69
CA GLY A 45 -7.18 -5.75 -12.73
C GLY A 45 -6.51 -5.12 -11.51
N GLY A 46 -5.90 -3.94 -11.65
CA GLY A 46 -5.31 -3.24 -10.50
C GLY A 46 -6.35 -2.67 -9.56
N GLU A 47 -7.49 -2.19 -10.06
CA GLU A 47 -8.63 -1.76 -9.23
C GLU A 47 -9.19 -2.96 -8.44
N THR A 48 -9.45 -4.09 -9.12
CA THR A 48 -9.92 -5.31 -8.46
C THR A 48 -8.95 -5.76 -7.36
N PHE A 49 -7.64 -5.74 -7.62
CA PHE A 49 -6.64 -6.05 -6.61
C PHE A 49 -6.71 -5.08 -5.42
N MET A 50 -6.79 -3.77 -5.66
CA MET A 50 -6.86 -2.77 -4.58
C MET A 50 -8.11 -2.95 -3.71
N MET A 51 -9.26 -3.29 -4.33
CA MET A 51 -10.48 -3.62 -3.59
C MET A 51 -10.29 -4.85 -2.69
N VAL A 52 -9.71 -5.95 -3.22
CA VAL A 52 -9.39 -7.14 -2.42
C VAL A 52 -8.44 -6.78 -1.29
N PHE A 53 -7.35 -6.05 -1.60
CA PHE A 53 -6.35 -5.64 -0.62
C PHE A 53 -6.97 -4.82 0.51
N GLN A 54 -7.75 -3.79 0.19
CA GLN A 54 -8.33 -2.88 1.18
C GLN A 54 -9.28 -3.61 2.13
N GLU A 55 -10.24 -4.36 1.57
CA GLU A 55 -11.20 -5.15 2.34
C GLU A 55 -10.48 -6.14 3.26
N TRP A 56 -9.51 -6.87 2.71
CA TRP A 56 -8.67 -7.82 3.46
C TRP A 56 -7.82 -7.14 4.53
N TRP A 57 -7.30 -5.94 4.27
CA TRP A 57 -6.48 -5.16 5.19
C TRP A 57 -7.30 -4.69 6.39
N GLU A 58 -8.48 -4.14 6.14
CA GLU A 58 -9.39 -3.61 7.16
C GLU A 58 -9.92 -4.70 8.09
N GLN A 59 -10.29 -5.87 7.53
CA GLN A 59 -10.81 -7.01 8.31
C GLN A 59 -9.84 -7.51 9.39
N ARG A 60 -8.52 -7.28 9.25
CA ARG A 60 -7.52 -7.72 10.22
C ARG A 60 -7.56 -6.98 11.54
N ALA A 61 -8.03 -5.73 11.51
CA ALA A 61 -7.97 -4.82 12.65
C ALA A 61 -6.58 -4.77 13.33
N TRP A 62 -5.51 -4.92 12.53
CA TRP A 62 -4.13 -4.91 13.02
C TRP A 62 -3.73 -3.57 13.61
N GLN A 63 -2.95 -3.62 14.69
CA GLN A 63 -2.28 -2.44 15.24
C GLN A 63 -1.13 -2.00 14.34
N ALA A 64 -0.67 -0.75 14.50
CA ALA A 64 0.41 -0.20 13.68
C ALA A 64 1.70 -1.05 13.68
N SER A 65 2.05 -1.69 14.81
CA SER A 65 3.21 -2.59 14.90
C SER A 65 3.07 -3.85 14.05
N GLU A 66 1.87 -4.42 13.98
CA GLU A 66 1.55 -5.59 13.14
C GLU A 66 1.55 -5.21 11.66
N ARG A 67 1.01 -4.03 11.32
CA ARG A 67 1.06 -3.46 9.97
C ARG A 67 2.50 -3.20 9.50
N VAL A 68 3.36 -2.66 10.37
CA VAL A 68 4.81 -2.52 10.11
C VAL A 68 5.44 -3.90 9.86
N THR A 69 5.15 -4.88 10.72
CA THR A 69 5.67 -6.25 10.56
C THR A 69 5.26 -6.88 9.24
N TYR A 70 4.04 -6.59 8.76
CA TYR A 70 3.59 -7.00 7.44
C TYR A 70 4.47 -6.40 6.33
N PHE A 71 4.71 -5.09 6.34
CA PHE A 71 5.50 -4.43 5.30
C PHE A 71 6.99 -4.74 5.35
N LEU A 72 7.54 -5.12 6.52
CA LEU A 72 8.92 -5.61 6.62
C LEU A 72 9.17 -6.89 5.81
N LYS A 73 8.13 -7.66 5.48
CA LYS A 73 8.24 -8.85 4.60
C LYS A 73 8.40 -8.47 3.13
N TRP A 74 7.92 -7.29 2.74
CA TRP A 74 7.98 -6.76 1.38
C TRP A 74 8.39 -5.28 1.40
N PRO A 75 9.67 -4.96 1.58
CA PRO A 75 10.13 -3.58 1.57
C PRO A 75 9.67 -2.86 0.28
N PRO A 76 9.01 -1.69 0.38
CA PRO A 76 8.53 -0.97 -0.79
C PRO A 76 9.69 -0.31 -1.54
N PRO A 77 9.58 -0.11 -2.86
CA PRO A 77 10.37 0.92 -3.53
C PRO A 77 9.93 2.32 -3.03
N PRO A 78 10.80 3.34 -3.10
CA PRO A 78 10.55 4.62 -2.43
C PRO A 78 9.23 5.30 -2.79
N ARG A 79 8.80 5.27 -4.07
CA ARG A 79 7.50 5.82 -4.49
C ARG A 79 6.27 5.27 -3.73
N TRP A 80 6.35 4.07 -3.16
CA TRP A 80 5.25 3.46 -2.41
C TRP A 80 5.27 3.77 -0.90
N ILE A 81 6.31 4.43 -0.40
CA ILE A 81 6.44 4.82 1.02
C ILE A 81 5.30 5.73 1.51
N PRO A 82 4.83 6.77 0.77
CA PRO A 82 3.68 7.58 1.21
C PRO A 82 2.42 6.72 1.40
N TRP A 83 2.14 5.85 0.44
CA TRP A 83 0.99 4.95 0.50
C TRP A 83 1.12 3.95 1.65
N MET A 84 2.32 3.40 1.88
CA MET A 84 2.58 2.51 3.01
C MET A 84 2.39 3.23 4.36
N ALA A 85 2.84 4.48 4.48
CA ALA A 85 2.65 5.29 5.68
C ALA A 85 1.16 5.45 5.99
N ASP A 86 0.36 5.77 4.98
CA ASP A 86 -1.10 5.86 5.10
C ASP A 86 -1.71 4.51 5.51
N ALA A 87 -1.35 3.42 4.85
CA ALA A 87 -1.85 2.08 5.19
C ALA A 87 -1.50 1.65 6.62
N ILE A 88 -0.32 2.03 7.14
CA ILE A 88 0.10 1.71 8.51
C ILE A 88 -0.70 2.53 9.54
N TRP A 89 -0.84 3.83 9.32
CA TRP A 89 -1.32 4.75 10.35
C TRP A 89 -2.72 5.33 10.13
N ASN A 90 -3.40 4.97 9.03
CA ASN A 90 -4.69 5.51 8.60
C ASN A 90 -4.67 7.03 8.62
N LEU A 91 -3.85 7.61 7.76
CA LEU A 91 -3.51 9.02 7.79
C LEU A 91 -4.55 9.91 7.11
N GLU A 92 -5.35 9.33 6.23
CA GLU A 92 -6.46 10.00 5.54
C GLU A 92 -6.02 11.33 4.90
N PRO A 93 -4.97 11.32 4.06
CA PRO A 93 -4.37 12.54 3.51
C PRO A 93 -5.34 13.40 2.70
N TRP A 94 -6.40 12.81 2.16
CA TRP A 94 -7.47 13.50 1.43
C TRP A 94 -8.34 14.40 2.31
N GLU A 95 -8.29 14.25 3.64
CA GLU A 95 -9.02 15.12 4.57
C GLU A 95 -8.22 16.36 4.99
N ALA A 96 -6.95 16.46 4.59
CA ALA A 96 -6.13 17.61 4.93
C ALA A 96 -6.55 18.87 4.16
N ASP A 97 -6.56 20.01 4.87
CA ASP A 97 -6.64 21.33 4.26
C ASP A 97 -5.29 21.67 3.58
N GLY A 98 -5.10 21.17 2.35
CA GLY A 98 -3.91 21.40 1.55
C GLY A 98 -3.03 20.14 1.39
N GLU A 99 -1.73 20.34 1.18
CA GLU A 99 -0.78 19.23 1.04
C GLU A 99 -0.55 18.55 2.39
N PHE A 100 -0.74 17.23 2.45
CA PHE A 100 -0.49 16.45 3.65
C PHE A 100 1.02 16.30 3.90
N ASP A 101 1.50 16.79 5.05
CA ASP A 101 2.90 16.68 5.43
C ASP A 101 3.26 15.29 5.96
N TYR A 102 3.93 14.50 5.11
CA TYR A 102 4.40 13.16 5.46
C TYR A 102 5.73 13.13 6.24
N THR A 103 6.42 14.26 6.44
CA THR A 103 7.81 14.31 6.92
C THR A 103 8.04 13.52 8.20
N ARG A 104 7.14 13.67 9.19
CA ARG A 104 7.24 12.95 10.48
C ARG A 104 7.08 11.44 10.34
N TYR A 105 6.33 10.99 9.33
CA TYR A 105 6.09 9.58 9.08
C TYR A 105 7.25 8.94 8.34
N TYR A 106 7.85 9.65 7.38
CA TYR A 106 9.07 9.20 6.71
C TYR A 106 10.22 9.04 7.69
N ALA A 107 10.43 10.01 8.58
CA ALA A 107 11.46 9.89 9.63
C ALA A 107 11.22 8.68 10.55
N ARG A 108 9.94 8.37 10.85
CA ARG A 108 9.58 7.17 11.62
C ARG A 108 9.81 5.88 10.84
N LEU A 109 9.49 5.86 9.54
CA LEU A 109 9.71 4.70 8.66
C LEU A 109 11.19 4.42 8.45
N GLU A 110 12.02 5.45 8.33
CA GLU A 110 13.48 5.32 8.25
C GLU A 110 14.06 4.63 9.50
N GLN A 111 13.60 5.03 10.69
CA GLN A 111 13.98 4.37 11.95
C GLN A 111 13.52 2.91 12.04
N LEU A 112 12.47 2.54 11.29
CA LEU A 112 11.95 1.18 11.21
C LEU A 112 12.63 0.35 10.10
N GLY A 113 13.60 0.92 9.39
CA GLY A 113 14.38 0.23 8.35
C GLY A 113 13.80 0.33 6.93
N PHE A 114 12.87 1.26 6.70
CA PHE A 114 12.38 1.60 5.35
C PHE A 114 13.13 2.83 4.80
N GLY A 115 12.84 3.22 3.55
CA GLY A 115 13.42 4.43 2.95
C GLY A 115 12.95 5.73 3.61
N GLY A 116 13.73 6.79 3.42
CA GLY A 116 13.47 8.13 3.98
C GLY A 116 12.95 9.13 2.95
N THR A 117 12.72 10.37 3.39
CA THR A 117 12.16 11.46 2.55
C THR A 117 12.92 11.65 1.23
N ALA A 118 14.26 11.68 1.28
CA ALA A 118 15.09 11.92 0.09
C ALA A 118 14.95 10.82 -0.97
N ASP A 119 14.75 9.57 -0.54
CA ASP A 119 14.53 8.46 -1.47
C ASP A 119 13.17 8.60 -2.16
N VAL A 120 12.15 9.03 -1.42
CA VAL A 120 10.79 9.23 -1.96
C VAL A 120 10.79 10.34 -2.99
N GLU A 121 11.33 11.51 -2.65
CA GLU A 121 11.39 12.67 -3.55
C GLU A 121 12.14 12.32 -4.84
N ALA A 122 13.30 11.67 -4.73
CA ALA A 122 14.09 11.29 -5.89
C ALA A 122 13.40 10.28 -6.82
N ASP A 123 12.64 9.32 -6.29
CA ASP A 123 11.89 8.35 -7.10
C ASP A 123 10.64 9.00 -7.72
N MET A 124 9.93 9.86 -6.99
CA MET A 124 8.72 10.54 -7.49
C MET A 124 9.02 11.49 -8.66
N ASP A 125 10.16 12.18 -8.62
CA ASP A 125 10.59 13.14 -9.65
C ASP A 125 11.36 12.50 -10.82
N ASP A 126 11.45 11.17 -10.87
CA ASP A 126 12.17 10.47 -11.95
C ASP A 126 11.41 10.57 -13.29
N SER A 127 12.08 11.10 -14.31
CA SER A 127 11.59 11.22 -15.69
C SER A 127 11.06 9.93 -16.32
N ARG A 128 11.39 8.75 -15.77
CA ARG A 128 10.81 7.47 -16.23
C ARG A 128 9.30 7.36 -16.02
N TRP A 129 8.71 8.25 -15.22
CA TRP A 129 7.27 8.30 -14.96
C TRP A 129 6.50 9.28 -15.88
N GLU A 130 7.20 10.00 -16.76
CA GLU A 130 6.61 10.92 -17.76
C GLU A 130 6.05 10.21 -19.00
#